data_AF-D2QPK5-F1
#
_entry.id   AF-D2QPK5-F1
#
_cell.length_a   1.000
_cell.length_b   1.000
_cell.length_c   1.000
_cell.angle_alpha   90.00
_cell.angle_beta   90.00
_cell.angle_gamma   90.00
#
_symmetry.space_group_name_H-M   'P 1'
#
loop_
_entity.id
_entity.type
_entity.pdbx_description
1 polymer ?
#
loop_
_entity_poly.entity_id
_entity_poly.type
_entity_poly.pdbx_seq_one_letter_code
_entity_poly.pdbx_strand_id
1 'polypeptide(L)' 'MGYIKELVGIDFEINGKPLTDQQKITLTAFIKADKVQRALQASSRKKQAESKSPIKPHSV' A
#
# COMPACT_ATOMS: atom_id res chain seq x y z
N MET A 1 -4.92 5.78 -51.21
CA MET A 1 -3.88 5.51 -50.21
C MET A 1 -3.78 6.72 -49.29
N GLY A 2 -4.57 6.74 -48.21
CA GLY A 2 -4.64 7.89 -47.30
C GLY A 2 -3.48 7.86 -46.31
N TYR A 3 -2.70 8.95 -46.25
CA TYR A 3 -1.63 9.12 -45.28
C TYR A 3 -2.23 9.33 -43.89
N ILE A 4 -2.23 8.28 -43.06
CA ILE A 4 -2.45 8.41 -41.63
C ILE A 4 -1.15 8.99 -41.06
N LYS A 5 -1.16 10.29 -40.71
CA LYS A 5 -0.06 10.92 -39.98
C LYS A 5 -0.09 10.40 -38.55
N GLU A 6 0.84 9.52 -38.20
CA GLU A 6 1.08 9.17 -36.81
C GLU A 6 1.59 10.43 -36.07
N LEU A 7 0.91 10.78 -34.97
CA LEU A 7 1.26 11.92 -34.13
C LEU A 7 2.58 11.62 -33.44
N VAL A 8 3.69 12.15 -33.99
CA VAL A 8 5.02 12.05 -33.39
C VAL A 8 4.99 12.73 -32.02
N GLY A 9 5.02 11.93 -30.95
CA GLY A 9 5.43 12.40 -29.62
C GLY A 9 4.49 12.14 -28.46
N ILE A 10 3.32 11.51 -28.63
CA ILE A 10 2.47 11.12 -27.49
C ILE A 10 1.88 9.74 -27.75
N ASP A 11 2.48 8.71 -27.15
CA ASP A 11 1.99 7.34 -27.29
C ASP A 11 0.66 7.11 -26.57
N PHE A 12 0.37 7.87 -25.49
CA PHE A 12 -0.89 7.79 -24.75
C PHE A 12 -1.24 9.11 -24.06
N GLU A 13 -2.46 9.60 -24.29
CA GLU A 13 -3.05 10.65 -23.46
C GLU A 13 -3.76 10.00 -22.27
N ILE A 14 -3.12 10.04 -21.10
CA ILE A 14 -3.77 9.57 -19.86
C ILE A 14 -4.75 10.66 -19.42
N ASN A 15 -6.00 10.52 -19.85
CA ASN A 15 -7.14 11.33 -19.37
C ASN A 15 -7.49 10.96 -17.93
N GLY A 16 -6.58 11.25 -16.99
CA GLY A 16 -6.79 11.08 -15.57
C GLY A 16 -7.78 12.12 -15.06
N LYS A 17 -9.02 11.73 -14.78
CA LYS A 17 -9.95 12.61 -14.06
C LYS A 17 -9.35 12.90 -12.68
N PRO A 18 -9.17 14.17 -12.30
CA PRO A 18 -8.70 14.50 -10.96
C PRO A 18 -9.70 13.98 -9.94
N LEU A 19 -9.19 13.47 -8.81
CA LEU A 19 -10.06 13.02 -7.72
C LEU A 19 -10.91 14.19 -7.22
N THR A 20 -12.19 13.93 -7.01
CA THR A 20 -13.08 14.89 -6.35
C THR A 20 -12.69 15.01 -4.87
N ASP A 21 -13.06 16.12 -4.23
CA ASP A 21 -12.69 16.35 -2.82
C ASP A 21 -13.29 15.28 -1.88
N GLN A 22 -14.49 14.80 -2.19
CA GLN A 22 -15.10 13.68 -1.49
C GLN A 22 -14.25 12.40 -1.63
N GLN A 23 -13.80 12.08 -2.85
CA GLN A 23 -12.95 10.91 -3.09
C GLN A 23 -11.61 11.03 -2.35
N LYS A 24 -11.00 12.23 -2.31
CA LYS A 24 -9.77 12.47 -1.55
C LYS A 24 -9.98 12.22 -0.05
N ILE A 25 -11.09 12.69 0.51
CA ILE A 25 -11.41 12.48 1.94
C ILE A 25 -11.58 11.00 2.25
N THR A 26 -12.38 10.29 1.45
CA THR A 26 -12.63 8.85 1.63
C THR A 26 -11.33 8.05 1.51
N LEU A 27 -10.51 8.33 0.50
CA LEU A 27 -9.23 7.65 0.30
C LEU A 27 -8.27 7.90 1.47
N THR A 28 -8.22 9.15 1.95
CA THR A 28 -7.38 9.53 3.10
C THR A 28 -7.81 8.80 4.37
N ALA A 29 -9.12 8.72 4.64
CA ALA A 29 -9.66 8.00 5.79
C ALA A 29 -9.31 6.50 5.72
N PHE A 30 -9.46 5.89 4.54
CA PHE A 30 -9.11 4.49 4.31
C PHE A 30 -7.63 4.21 4.56
N ILE A 31 -6.73 5.02 3.97
CA ILE A 31 -5.28 4.86 4.13
C ILE A 31 -4.87 5.01 5.60
N LYS A 32 -5.47 5.96 6.33
CA LYS A 32 -5.19 6.14 7.77
C LYS A 32 -5.62 4.91 8.57
N ALA A 33 -6.82 4.39 8.32
CA ALA A 33 -7.33 3.19 9.00
C ALA A 33 -6.45 1.97 8.72
N ASP A 34 -6.07 1.74 7.46
CA ASP A 34 -5.21 0.62 7.06
C ASP A 34 -3.81 0.71 7.72
N LYS A 35 -3.20 1.89 7.77
CA LYS A 35 -1.91 2.10 8.46
C LYS A 35 -1.99 1.73 9.94
N VAL A 36 -3.06 2.13 10.63
CA VAL A 36 -3.28 1.78 12.05
C VAL A 36 -3.44 0.27 12.21
N GLN A 37 -4.24 -0.37 11.37
CA GLN A 37 -4.43 -1.83 11.42
C GLN A 37 -3.13 -2.59 11.18
N ARG A 38 -2.33 -2.17 10.18
CA ARG A 38 -1.02 -2.76 9.90
C ARG A 38 -0.05 -2.61 11.09
N ALA A 39 -0.03 -1.44 11.73
CA ALA A 39 0.81 -1.22 12.91
C ALA A 39 0.41 -2.14 14.08
N LEU A 40 -0.89 -2.30 14.33
CA LEU A 40 -1.40 -3.21 15.37
C LEU A 40 -0.98 -4.67 15.08
N GLN A 41 -1.16 -5.14 13.84
CA GLN A 41 -0.75 -6.48 13.43
C GLN A 41 0.76 -6.70 13.51
N ALA A 42 1.57 -5.70 13.18
CA ALA A 42 3.02 -5.79 13.33
C ALA A 42 3.43 -5.92 14.81
N SER A 43 2.78 -5.17 15.70
CA SER A 43 3.05 -5.24 17.14
C SER A 43 2.64 -6.57 17.77
N SER A 44 1.52 -7.16 17.34
CA SER A 44 1.07 -8.46 17.86
C SER A 44 1.99 -9.59 17.44
N ARG A 45 2.53 -9.56 16.21
CA ARG A 45 3.54 -10.53 15.74
C ARG A 45 4.84 -10.45 16.53
N LYS A 46 5.29 -9.25 16.91
CA LYS A 46 6.50 -9.08 17.74
C LYS A 46 6.34 -9.71 19.13
N LYS A 47 5.19 -9.51 19.78
CA LYS A 47 4.90 -10.11 21.09
C LYS A 47 4.90 -11.64 21.06
N GLN A 48 4.41 -12.24 19.97
CA GLN A 48 4.40 -13.71 19.81
C GLN A 48 5.79 -14.29 19.48
N ALA A 49 6.67 -13.51 18.86
CA ALA A 49 8.05 -13.93 18.62
C ALA A 49 8.88 -13.90 19.92
N GLU A 50 8.65 -12.90 20.77
CA GLU A 50 9.34 -12.76 22.06
C GLU A 50 8.91 -13.82 23.08
N SER A 51 7.64 -14.23 23.08
CA SER A 51 7.15 -15.31 23.95
C SER A 51 7.56 -16.72 23.51
N LYS A 52 8.29 -16.86 22.39
CA LYS A 52 8.80 -18.15 21.87
C LYS A 52 10.32 -18.29 21.99
N SER A 53 10.98 -17.45 22.81
CA SER A 53 12.41 -17.63 23.09
C SER A 53 12.67 -19.07 23.59
N PRO A 54 13.66 -19.78 23.04
CA PRO A 54 13.91 -21.17 23.39
C PRO A 54 14.28 -21.27 24.88
N ILE A 55 13.61 -22.17 25.59
CA ILE A 55 14.00 -22.61 26.92
C ILE A 55 15.47 -23.05 26.82
N LYS A 56 16.38 -22.32 27.46
CA LYS A 56 17.80 -22.71 27.51
C LYS A 56 17.86 -24.09 28.16
N PRO A 57 18.45 -25.13 27.53
CA PRO A 57 18.61 -26.40 28.19
C PRO A 57 19.52 -26.22 29.40
N HIS A 58 19.03 -26.65 30.57
CA HIS A 58 19.80 -26.70 31.81
C HIS A 58 21.05 -27.56 31.55
N SER A 59 22.24 -26.98 31.65
CA SER A 59 23.48 -27.76 31.64
C SER A 59 23.55 -28.56 32.93
N VAL A 60 23.68 -29.87 32.79
CA VAL A 60 23.93 -30.86 33.87
C VAL A 60 25.35 -30.72 34.39
#